data_AF-A0A0G4HLJ4-F1
#
_entry.id   AF-A0A0G4HLJ4-F1
#
_cell.length_a   1.000
_cell.length_b   1.000
_cell.length_c   1.000
_cell.angle_alpha   90.00
_cell.angle_beta   90.00
_cell.angle_gamma   90.00
#
_symmetry.space_group_name_H-M   'P 1'
#
loop_
_entity.id
_entity.type
_entity.pdbx_description
1 polymer ?
#
loop_
_entity_poly.entity_id
_entity_poly.type
_entity_poly.pdbx_seq_one_letter_code
_entity_poly.pdbx_strand_id
1 'polypeptide(L)'
;MQVSRLVERVPSLPALPSLITAIRPGRAGREKYDVYGLPPIEYGDGGLWMKLGNGDFPMPLRSVEEVKEWFRGGPSSVYEESILEIFRELYPQRDEETGAFLIDSCPHKAVNCALTFTPTRYPFIDEVPGTSGRLVFAVGGCGGAAKSADELGRLAALRLFGQWDSSYDQDIFAVPGNDGKAVFGMHGNDVRRERDRSRTEEGSETADEKEVREVQA
;
A
#
# COMPACT_ATOMS: atom_id res chain seq x y z
N MET A 1 -2.42 10.29 -1.26
CA MET A 1 -3.71 10.05 -0.59
C MET A 1 -4.56 11.28 -0.85
N GLN A 2 -5.75 11.14 -1.40
CA GLN A 2 -6.59 12.30 -1.64
C GLN A 2 -7.67 12.38 -0.56
N VAL A 3 -7.87 13.57 -0.03
CA VAL A 3 -8.98 13.88 0.86
C VAL A 3 -9.87 14.84 0.09
N SER A 4 -10.88 14.30 -0.61
CA SER A 4 -11.82 15.12 -1.36
C SER A 4 -12.84 15.72 -0.39
N ARG A 5 -13.06 17.03 -0.49
CA ARG A 5 -14.03 17.78 0.32
C ARG A 5 -15.39 17.78 -0.37
N LEU A 6 -16.36 17.03 0.12
CA LEU A 6 -17.73 17.23 -0.34
C LEU A 6 -18.29 18.45 0.42
N VAL A 7 -18.27 19.65 -0.17
CA VAL A 7 -18.97 20.79 0.46
C VAL A 7 -20.39 20.87 -0.07
N GLU A 8 -21.32 20.80 0.88
CA GLU A 8 -22.72 21.19 0.81
C GLU A 8 -23.56 20.61 -0.32
N ARG A 9 -24.32 19.57 0.07
CA ARG A 9 -25.46 19.00 -0.64
C ARG A 9 -25.18 18.69 -2.11
N VAL A 10 -24.47 17.58 -2.35
CA VAL A 10 -24.96 16.68 -3.40
C VAL A 10 -26.11 15.92 -2.75
N PRO A 11 -27.39 16.25 -3.01
CA PRO A 11 -28.54 15.73 -2.25
C PRO A 11 -28.77 14.22 -2.43
N SER A 12 -27.87 13.52 -3.11
CA SER A 12 -28.12 12.20 -3.66
C SER A 12 -26.90 11.31 -3.80
N LEU A 13 -25.71 11.67 -3.27
CA LEU A 13 -24.64 10.66 -3.18
C LEU A 13 -25.17 9.55 -2.26
N PRO A 14 -25.40 8.32 -2.76
CA PRO A 14 -25.92 7.22 -1.93
C PRO A 14 -25.01 7.02 -0.71
N ALA A 15 -25.46 6.26 0.28
CA ALA A 15 -24.57 5.74 1.33
C ALA A 15 -23.46 4.91 0.67
N LEU A 16 -22.37 5.58 0.25
CA LEU A 16 -21.31 4.96 -0.54
C LEU A 16 -20.62 3.95 0.37
N PRO A 17 -20.54 2.68 -0.02
CA PRO A 17 -19.87 1.70 0.82
C PRO A 17 -18.38 2.03 0.90
N SER A 18 -17.77 1.70 2.04
CA SER A 18 -16.32 1.58 2.09
C SER A 18 -15.88 0.52 1.08
N LEU A 19 -14.91 0.85 0.24
CA LEU A 19 -14.38 -0.08 -0.75
C LEU A 19 -12.86 -0.14 -0.67
N ILE A 20 -12.33 -1.34 -0.85
CA ILE A 20 -10.94 -1.60 -1.21
C ILE A 20 -11.01 -2.60 -2.35
N THR A 21 -10.58 -2.23 -3.54
CA THR A 21 -10.64 -3.07 -4.72
C THR A 21 -9.38 -2.93 -5.55
N ALA A 22 -9.07 -3.95 -6.35
CA ALA A 22 -8.04 -3.86 -7.37
C ALA A 22 -8.72 -3.66 -8.72
N ILE A 23 -8.45 -2.55 -9.39
CA ILE A 23 -8.94 -2.33 -10.75
C ILE A 23 -8.03 -3.11 -11.68
N ARG A 24 -8.57 -4.16 -12.30
CA ARG A 24 -7.84 -5.00 -13.27
C ARG A 24 -7.63 -4.23 -14.59
N PRO A 25 -6.59 -4.55 -15.36
CA PRO A 25 -6.42 -4.00 -16.70
C PRO A 25 -7.64 -4.34 -17.56
N GLY A 26 -8.41 -3.33 -17.98
CA GLY A 26 -9.56 -3.51 -18.85
C GLY A 26 -10.25 -2.20 -19.21
N ARG A 27 -10.36 -1.92 -20.51
CA ARG A 27 -10.86 -0.73 -21.24
C ARG A 27 -9.92 0.45 -21.47
N ALA A 28 -9.00 0.78 -20.56
CA ALA A 28 -8.12 1.97 -20.69
C ALA A 28 -6.60 1.68 -20.70
N GLY A 29 -6.17 0.42 -20.81
CA GLY A 29 -4.74 0.07 -20.94
C GLY A 29 -3.88 0.30 -19.68
N ARG A 30 -4.48 0.48 -18.49
CA ARG A 30 -3.74 0.71 -17.23
C ARG A 30 -3.32 -0.60 -16.56
N GLU A 31 -2.16 -0.60 -15.90
CA GLU A 31 -1.71 -1.69 -15.03
C GLU A 31 -2.66 -1.86 -13.83
N LYS A 32 -2.59 -3.00 -13.14
CA LYS A 32 -3.43 -3.28 -11.97
C LYS A 32 -3.04 -2.34 -10.81
N TYR A 33 -3.98 -1.53 -10.33
CA TYR A 33 -3.76 -0.71 -9.13
C TYR A 33 -4.88 -0.93 -8.10
N ASP A 34 -4.50 -0.87 -6.83
CA ASP A 34 -5.45 -0.91 -5.71
C ASP A 34 -6.09 0.47 -5.53
N VAL A 35 -7.36 0.50 -5.20
CA VAL A 35 -8.15 1.71 -4.95
C VAL A 35 -8.92 1.52 -3.66
N TYR A 36 -9.00 2.57 -2.86
CA TYR A 36 -9.88 2.60 -1.71
C TYR A 36 -10.69 3.88 -1.65
N GLY A 37 -11.93 3.74 -1.19
CA GLY A 37 -12.84 4.84 -0.92
C GLY A 37 -13.51 4.63 0.44
N LEU A 38 -13.58 5.68 1.25
CA LEU A 38 -14.38 5.68 2.47
C LEU A 38 -15.62 6.55 2.26
N PRO A 39 -16.77 6.21 2.84
CA PRO A 39 -17.95 7.05 2.79
C PRO A 39 -17.65 8.47 3.29
N PRO A 40 -18.49 9.43 2.88
CA PRO A 40 -18.48 10.75 3.49
C PRO A 40 -18.71 10.67 5.00
N ILE A 41 -17.84 11.28 5.81
CA ILE A 41 -18.01 11.43 7.27
C ILE A 41 -17.85 12.90 7.68
N GLU A 42 -18.49 13.28 8.79
CA GLU A 42 -18.35 14.63 9.34
C GLU A 42 -16.97 14.81 9.99
N TYR A 43 -16.33 15.94 9.71
CA TYR A 43 -15.09 16.35 10.38
C TYR A 43 -15.37 17.49 11.36
N GLY A 44 -14.41 17.79 12.24
CA GLY A 44 -14.56 18.82 13.29
C GLY A 44 -14.78 20.25 12.79
N ASP A 45 -14.66 20.49 11.47
CA ASP A 45 -14.98 21.75 10.80
C ASP A 45 -16.46 21.84 10.35
N GLY A 46 -17.27 20.82 10.65
CA GLY A 46 -18.68 20.72 10.22
C GLY A 46 -18.85 20.31 8.75
N GLY A 47 -17.75 20.04 8.03
CA GLY A 47 -17.79 19.57 6.66
C GLY A 47 -17.99 18.05 6.57
N LEU A 48 -18.57 17.59 5.46
CA LEU A 48 -18.69 16.18 5.12
C LEU A 48 -17.57 15.80 4.14
N TRP A 49 -16.74 14.82 4.46
CA TRP A 49 -15.52 14.55 3.70
C TRP A 49 -15.42 13.09 3.30
N MET A 50 -15.03 12.86 2.05
CA MET A 50 -14.81 11.53 1.50
C MET A 50 -13.30 11.30 1.31
N LYS A 51 -12.82 10.12 1.70
CA LYS A 51 -11.40 9.78 1.55
C LYS A 51 -11.20 8.85 0.37
N LEU A 52 -10.31 9.24 -0.53
CA LEU A 52 -10.05 8.53 -1.78
C LEU A 52 -8.56 8.25 -1.92
N GLY A 53 -8.20 7.09 -2.46
CA GLY A 53 -6.82 6.86 -2.80
C GLY A 53 -6.64 5.69 -3.73
N ASN A 54 -5.52 5.73 -4.44
CA ASN A 54 -5.00 4.65 -5.25
C ASN A 54 -3.63 4.20 -4.70
N GLY A 55 -3.23 2.99 -5.09
CA GLY A 55 -1.98 2.34 -4.72
C GLY A 55 -0.88 2.44 -5.78
N ASP A 56 -1.05 3.29 -6.79
CA ASP A 56 -0.06 3.48 -7.85
C ASP A 56 1.03 4.47 -7.38
N PHE A 57 2.19 3.94 -7.00
CA PHE A 57 3.31 4.74 -6.50
C PHE A 57 4.57 4.44 -7.33
N PRO A 58 4.80 5.16 -8.44
CA PRO A 58 5.98 4.94 -9.27
C PRO A 58 7.28 5.49 -8.67
N MET A 59 7.23 6.11 -7.48
CA MET A 59 8.37 6.83 -6.88
C MET A 59 8.84 6.20 -5.57
N PRO A 60 9.89 5.34 -5.59
CA PRO A 60 10.49 4.87 -4.35
C PRO A 60 11.25 6.00 -3.66
N LEU A 61 10.89 6.30 -2.41
CA LEU A 61 11.62 7.22 -1.53
C LEU A 61 12.71 6.42 -0.81
N ARG A 62 13.98 6.74 -1.06
CA ARG A 62 15.15 5.94 -0.66
C ARG A 62 16.00 6.59 0.43
N SER A 63 15.71 7.83 0.81
CA SER A 63 16.41 8.54 1.88
C SER A 63 15.45 9.29 2.78
N VAL A 64 15.90 9.61 4.00
CA VAL A 64 15.13 10.44 4.93
C VAL A 64 14.90 11.83 4.33
N GLU A 65 15.88 12.34 3.58
CA GLU A 65 15.83 13.62 2.88
C GLU A 65 14.74 13.60 1.80
N GLU A 66 14.67 12.55 0.97
CA GLU A 66 13.60 12.38 -0.02
C GLU A 66 12.22 12.28 0.62
N VAL A 67 12.10 11.56 1.74
CA VAL A 67 10.84 11.47 2.49
C VAL A 67 10.42 12.86 3.01
N LYS A 68 11.36 13.61 3.59
CA LYS A 68 11.10 14.98 4.07
C LYS A 68 10.68 15.89 2.92
N GLU A 69 11.36 15.82 1.79
CA GLU A 69 11.04 16.64 0.62
C GLU A 69 9.67 16.28 0.06
N TRP A 70 9.35 14.99 -0.03
CA TRP A 70 8.02 14.52 -0.45
C TRP A 70 6.89 15.09 0.41
N PHE A 71 7.05 15.10 1.74
CA PHE A 71 6.02 15.64 2.64
C PHE A 71 6.00 17.16 2.73
N ARG A 72 7.09 17.85 2.41
CA ARG A 72 7.13 19.33 2.30
C ARG A 72 6.57 19.83 0.99
N GLY A 73 6.70 19.04 -0.07
CA GLY A 73 6.09 19.31 -1.36
C GLY A 73 4.56 19.30 -1.30
N GLY A 74 3.96 19.98 -2.27
CA GLY A 74 2.52 19.88 -2.52
C GLY A 74 2.15 18.54 -3.18
N PRO A 75 0.84 18.20 -3.23
CA PRO A 75 0.39 17.08 -4.04
C PRO A 75 0.72 17.29 -5.51
N SER A 76 1.00 16.19 -6.23
CA SER A 76 1.09 16.23 -7.69
C SER A 76 -0.30 16.32 -8.29
N SER A 77 -0.53 17.31 -9.15
CA SER A 77 -1.77 17.45 -9.92
C SER A 77 -2.05 16.24 -10.80
N VAL A 78 -1.00 15.56 -11.29
CA VAL A 78 -1.13 14.33 -12.08
C VAL A 78 -1.74 13.20 -11.25
N TYR A 79 -1.30 13.03 -9.99
CA TYR A 79 -1.85 12.00 -9.12
C TYR A 79 -3.27 12.33 -8.67
N GLU A 80 -3.56 13.60 -8.40
CA GLU A 80 -4.91 14.07 -8.10
C GLU A 80 -5.89 13.76 -9.23
N GLU A 81 -5.54 14.13 -10.48
CA GLU A 81 -6.40 13.84 -11.63
C GLU A 81 -6.60 12.33 -11.84
N SER A 82 -5.53 11.53 -11.68
CA SER A 82 -5.65 10.06 -11.80
C SER A 82 -6.65 9.45 -10.82
N ILE A 83 -6.75 9.98 -9.60
CA ILE A 83 -7.71 9.53 -8.60
C ILE A 83 -9.11 9.97 -9.03
N LEU A 84 -9.29 11.21 -9.49
CA LEU A 84 -10.59 11.68 -9.95
C LEU A 84 -11.12 10.86 -11.14
N GLU A 85 -10.28 10.54 -12.12
CA GLU A 85 -10.63 9.66 -13.23
C GLU A 85 -11.16 8.30 -12.78
N ILE A 86 -10.44 7.64 -11.86
CA ILE A 86 -10.86 6.37 -11.26
C ILE A 86 -12.23 6.50 -10.59
N PHE A 87 -12.42 7.58 -9.84
CA PHE A 87 -13.65 7.77 -9.08
C PHE A 87 -14.83 8.22 -9.95
N ARG A 88 -14.61 8.86 -11.10
CA ARG A 88 -15.64 9.08 -12.13
C ARG A 88 -16.13 7.76 -12.73
N GLU A 89 -15.27 6.74 -12.82
CA GLU A 89 -15.67 5.39 -13.22
C GLU A 89 -16.45 4.66 -12.12
N LEU A 90 -16.01 4.76 -10.86
CA LEU A 90 -16.68 4.12 -9.72
C LEU A 90 -18.00 4.79 -9.33
N TYR A 91 -18.08 6.11 -9.52
CA TYR A 91 -19.23 6.96 -9.17
C TYR A 91 -19.64 7.82 -10.38
N PRO A 92 -20.32 7.21 -11.36
CA PRO A 92 -20.64 7.85 -12.63
C PRO A 92 -21.84 8.80 -12.57
N GLN A 93 -22.34 9.13 -11.36
CA GLN A 93 -23.48 10.02 -11.20
C GLN A 93 -23.12 11.41 -11.73
N ARG A 94 -24.09 12.03 -12.40
CA ARG A 94 -23.94 13.34 -13.04
C ARG A 94 -24.99 14.30 -12.52
N ASP A 95 -24.62 15.57 -12.51
CA ASP A 95 -25.55 16.66 -12.33
C ASP A 95 -26.46 16.75 -13.57
N GLU A 96 -27.78 16.81 -13.35
CA GLU A 96 -28.77 16.74 -14.43
C GLU A 96 -28.78 18.01 -15.31
N GLU A 97 -28.42 19.17 -14.75
CA GLU A 97 -28.45 20.45 -15.46
C GLU A 97 -27.17 20.66 -16.29
N THR A 98 -26.01 20.35 -15.71
CA THR A 98 -24.70 20.61 -16.30
C THR A 98 -24.12 19.40 -17.03
N GLY A 99 -24.58 18.19 -16.73
CA GLY A 99 -24.02 16.93 -17.22
C GLY A 99 -22.63 16.58 -16.64
N ALA A 100 -22.08 17.42 -15.75
CA ALA A 100 -20.80 17.18 -15.09
C ALA A 100 -20.90 16.00 -14.10
N PHE A 101 -19.80 15.31 -13.81
CA PHE A 101 -19.81 14.30 -12.75
C PHE A 101 -20.01 14.99 -11.40
N LEU A 102 -20.85 14.41 -10.52
CA LEU A 102 -21.13 14.99 -9.20
C LEU A 102 -19.86 15.13 -8.35
N ILE A 103 -18.88 14.25 -8.55
CA ILE A 103 -17.60 14.33 -7.85
C ILE A 103 -16.83 15.60 -8.23
N ASP A 104 -16.87 16.04 -9.49
CA ASP A 104 -16.12 17.22 -9.96
C ASP A 104 -16.69 18.53 -9.41
N SER A 105 -17.96 18.54 -9.00
CA SER A 105 -18.62 19.70 -8.38
C SER A 105 -18.20 19.93 -6.92
N CYS A 106 -17.44 19.01 -6.35
CA CYS A 106 -17.05 19.06 -4.95
C CYS A 106 -15.62 19.60 -4.81
N PRO A 107 -15.32 20.48 -3.85
CA PRO A 107 -13.95 20.89 -3.62
C PRO A 107 -13.03 19.69 -3.32
N HIS A 108 -11.78 19.71 -3.74
CA HIS A 108 -10.86 18.59 -3.51
C HIS A 108 -9.57 19.06 -2.84
N LYS A 109 -8.97 18.17 -2.04
CA LYS A 109 -7.66 18.40 -1.46
C LYS A 109 -6.82 17.13 -1.53
N ALA A 110 -5.85 17.11 -2.42
CA ALA A 110 -4.84 16.07 -2.41
C ALA A 110 -3.80 16.28 -1.28
N VAL A 111 -3.32 15.17 -0.71
CA VAL A 111 -2.23 15.17 0.28
C VAL A 111 -1.22 14.05 -0.01
N ASN A 112 0.05 14.32 0.27
CA ASN A 112 1.10 13.33 0.08
C ASN A 112 1.00 12.23 1.16
N CYS A 113 1.23 10.99 0.75
CA CYS A 113 1.24 9.82 1.62
C CYS A 113 2.38 8.90 1.17
N ALA A 114 2.88 8.07 2.07
CA ALA A 114 3.90 7.07 1.79
C ALA A 114 3.56 5.78 2.53
N LEU A 115 3.92 4.65 1.92
CA LEU A 115 3.83 3.34 2.53
C LEU A 115 5.23 2.81 2.78
N THR A 116 5.41 2.17 3.93
CA THR A 116 6.65 1.46 4.26
C THR A 116 6.43 -0.04 4.06
N PHE A 117 7.28 -0.65 3.24
CA PHE A 117 7.25 -2.09 2.99
C PHE A 117 8.49 -2.74 3.57
N THR A 118 8.30 -3.84 4.28
CA THR A 118 9.40 -4.73 4.70
C THR A 118 9.77 -5.68 3.55
N PRO A 119 10.97 -6.27 3.58
CA PRO A 119 11.35 -7.35 2.66
C PRO A 119 10.42 -8.58 2.74
N THR A 120 9.86 -8.89 3.92
CA THR A 120 8.98 -10.06 4.13
C THR A 120 7.54 -9.80 3.72
N ARG A 121 7.16 -8.54 3.46
CA ARG A 121 5.78 -8.10 3.20
C ARG A 121 4.83 -8.23 4.39
N TYR A 122 5.37 -8.49 5.58
CA TYR A 122 4.69 -8.42 6.87
C TYR A 122 5.26 -7.28 7.71
N PRO A 123 4.46 -6.62 8.55
CA PRO A 123 4.98 -5.66 9.52
C PRO A 123 6.06 -6.31 10.39
N PHE A 124 7.08 -5.54 10.78
CA PHE A 124 8.03 -6.01 11.77
C PHE A 124 7.60 -5.60 13.17
N ILE A 125 7.56 -6.56 14.09
CA ILE A 125 7.28 -6.37 15.52
C ILE A 125 8.37 -7.09 16.31
N ASP A 126 9.38 -6.36 16.76
CA ASP A 126 10.51 -6.97 17.47
C ASP A 126 11.22 -5.98 18.41
N GLU A 127 12.11 -6.51 19.24
CA GLU A 127 12.95 -5.74 20.14
C GLU A 127 14.07 -5.01 19.39
N VAL A 128 14.35 -3.78 19.81
CA VAL A 128 15.55 -3.07 19.34
C VAL A 128 16.79 -3.78 19.90
N PRO A 129 17.74 -4.20 19.05
CA PRO A 129 18.95 -4.88 19.49
C PRO A 129 19.73 -4.08 20.53
N GLY A 130 20.32 -4.77 21.51
CA GLY A 130 21.08 -4.15 22.59
C GLY A 130 20.24 -3.42 23.66
N THR A 131 18.90 -3.43 23.55
CA THR A 131 18.02 -2.82 24.57
C THR A 131 17.54 -3.81 25.63
N SER A 132 17.82 -5.11 25.46
CA SER A 132 17.39 -6.18 26.37
C SER A 132 15.88 -6.13 26.64
N GLY A 133 15.07 -6.08 25.58
CA GLY A 133 13.61 -6.01 25.69
C GLY A 133 13.03 -4.68 26.19
N ARG A 134 13.84 -3.65 26.44
CA ARG A 134 13.32 -2.35 26.92
C ARG A 134 12.70 -1.48 25.83
N LEU A 135 12.98 -1.79 24.56
CA LEU A 135 12.39 -1.09 23.43
C LEU A 135 11.91 -2.11 22.40
N VAL A 136 10.65 -1.97 21.99
CA VAL A 136 10.04 -2.74 20.90
C VAL A 136 9.60 -1.77 19.81
N PHE A 137 9.76 -2.16 18.56
CA PHE A 137 9.27 -1.40 17.41
C PHE A 137 8.18 -2.19 16.68
N ALA A 138 7.23 -1.47 16.09
CA ALA A 138 6.20 -1.99 15.19
C ALA A 138 6.18 -1.13 13.93
N VAL A 139 6.83 -1.59 12.86
CA VAL A 139 7.10 -0.78 11.66
C VAL A 139 6.81 -1.54 10.37
N GLY A 140 6.84 -0.84 9.23
CA GLY A 140 6.74 -1.52 7.94
C GLY A 140 5.33 -2.04 7.66
N GLY A 141 4.31 -1.20 7.89
CA GLY A 141 2.89 -1.57 7.84
C GLY A 141 2.35 -2.16 6.53
N CYS A 142 3.16 -2.24 5.46
CA CYS A 142 2.88 -2.94 4.21
C CYS A 142 1.52 -2.61 3.55
N GLY A 143 1.05 -1.37 3.68
CA GLY A 143 -0.25 -0.93 3.15
C GLY A 143 -1.47 -1.33 3.99
N GLY A 144 -1.29 -2.12 5.05
CA GLY A 144 -2.36 -2.57 5.95
C GLY A 144 -2.41 -1.86 7.30
N ALA A 145 -1.37 -1.12 7.69
CA ALA A 145 -1.25 -0.60 9.06
C ALA A 145 -2.45 0.25 9.53
N ALA A 146 -3.04 1.10 8.69
CA ALA A 146 -4.12 1.98 9.14
C ALA A 146 -5.35 1.22 9.67
N LYS A 147 -5.70 0.08 9.05
CA LYS A 147 -6.83 -0.77 9.49
C LYS A 147 -6.44 -1.78 10.58
N SER A 148 -5.14 -2.05 10.72
CA SER A 148 -4.61 -3.05 11.63
C SER A 148 -3.88 -2.43 12.82
N ALA A 149 -3.94 -1.10 13.00
CA ALA A 149 -3.11 -0.36 13.94
C ALA A 149 -3.33 -0.82 15.38
N ASP A 150 -4.58 -1.04 15.79
CA ASP A 150 -4.92 -1.49 17.14
C ASP A 150 -4.29 -2.83 17.45
N GLU A 151 -4.40 -3.78 16.52
CA GLU A 151 -3.87 -5.13 16.70
C GLU A 151 -2.34 -5.17 16.63
N LEU A 152 -1.73 -4.42 15.70
CA LEU A 152 -0.27 -4.29 15.64
C LEU A 152 0.29 -3.63 16.91
N GLY A 153 -0.42 -2.62 17.45
CA GLY A 153 -0.06 -1.99 18.71
C GLY A 153 -0.20 -2.93 19.91
N ARG A 154 -1.27 -3.73 19.95
CA ARG A 154 -1.46 -4.76 20.98
C ARG A 154 -0.36 -5.81 20.96
N LEU A 155 -0.03 -6.35 19.78
CA LEU A 155 1.06 -7.33 19.61
C LEU A 155 2.42 -6.74 20.02
N ALA A 156 2.70 -5.48 19.67
CA ALA A 156 3.91 -4.79 20.08
C ALA A 156 3.99 -4.60 21.61
N ALA A 157 2.86 -4.27 22.25
CA ALA A 157 2.78 -4.16 23.70
C ALA A 157 3.01 -5.52 24.38
N LEU A 158 2.41 -6.61 23.88
CA LEU A 158 2.68 -7.96 24.38
C LEU A 158 4.16 -8.31 24.26
N ARG A 159 4.76 -8.06 23.10
CA ARG A 159 6.19 -8.31 22.86
C ARG A 159 7.07 -7.58 23.87
N LEU A 160 6.73 -6.33 24.21
CA LEU A 160 7.43 -5.53 25.23
C LEU A 160 7.37 -6.16 26.63
N PHE A 161 6.27 -6.84 26.97
CA PHE A 161 6.13 -7.58 28.22
C PHE A 161 6.71 -9.00 28.16
N GLY A 162 7.43 -9.36 27.09
CA GLY A 162 7.97 -10.70 26.90
C GLY A 162 6.89 -11.75 26.62
N GLN A 163 5.73 -11.31 26.10
CA GLN A 163 4.59 -12.16 25.77
C GLN A 163 4.31 -12.14 24.27
N TRP A 164 3.53 -13.11 23.79
CA TRP A 164 3.07 -13.16 22.42
C TRP A 164 1.69 -13.84 22.34
N ASP A 165 0.87 -13.44 21.38
CA ASP A 165 -0.39 -14.10 21.08
C ASP A 165 -0.17 -15.24 20.09
N SER A 166 -0.29 -16.48 20.57
CA SER A 166 -0.04 -17.68 19.77
C SER A 166 -1.05 -17.89 18.62
N SER A 167 -2.11 -17.09 18.50
CA SER A 167 -2.94 -17.09 17.28
C SER A 167 -2.19 -16.55 16.06
N TYR A 168 -1.09 -15.84 16.28
CA TYR A 168 -0.20 -15.35 15.24
C TYR A 168 1.14 -16.08 15.32
N ASP A 169 1.66 -16.48 14.16
CA ASP A 169 3.06 -16.88 14.06
C ASP A 169 3.94 -15.66 14.38
N GLN A 170 4.83 -15.75 15.36
CA GLN A 170 5.69 -14.64 15.74
C GLN A 170 6.78 -14.39 14.69
N ASP A 171 7.26 -15.46 14.05
CA ASP A 171 8.45 -15.40 13.19
C ASP A 171 8.20 -14.62 11.91
N ILE A 172 6.95 -14.55 11.43
CA ILE A 172 6.60 -13.73 10.25
C ILE A 172 6.72 -12.23 10.52
N PHE A 173 6.66 -11.80 11.79
CA PHE A 173 6.82 -10.41 12.22
C PHE A 173 8.25 -10.11 12.71
N ALA A 174 9.12 -11.12 12.85
CA ALA A 174 10.49 -10.92 13.29
C ALA A 174 11.33 -10.24 12.19
N VAL A 175 12.36 -9.49 12.59
CA VAL A 175 13.34 -8.97 11.63
C VAL A 175 14.30 -10.08 11.22
N PRO A 176 14.43 -10.39 9.92
CA PRO A 176 15.36 -11.43 9.47
C PRO A 176 16.80 -11.11 9.88
N GLY A 177 17.49 -12.09 10.46
CA GLY A 177 18.90 -11.95 10.85
C GLY A 177 19.14 -11.10 12.09
N ASN A 178 18.10 -10.77 12.87
CA ASN A 178 18.26 -10.15 14.18
C ASN A 178 18.87 -11.15 15.18
N ASP A 179 20.19 -11.33 15.16
CA ASP A 179 20.96 -12.14 16.12
C ASP A 179 21.21 -11.40 17.45
N GLY A 180 20.46 -10.32 17.71
CA GLY A 180 20.66 -9.45 18.87
C GLY A 180 21.78 -8.41 18.71
N LYS A 181 22.41 -8.33 17.53
CA LYS A 181 23.38 -7.27 17.21
C LYS A 181 22.69 -6.15 16.45
N ALA A 182 22.91 -4.91 16.88
CA ALA A 182 22.37 -3.74 16.20
C ALA A 182 22.95 -3.64 14.78
N VAL A 183 22.13 -3.94 13.77
CA VAL A 183 22.46 -3.65 12.38
C VAL A 183 21.49 -2.59 11.88
N PHE A 184 21.77 -1.32 12.20
CA PHE A 184 21.21 -0.20 11.44
C PHE A 184 22.04 -0.05 10.16
N GLY A 185 21.60 -0.71 9.10
CA GLY A 185 22.14 -0.52 7.75
C GLY A 185 20.99 -0.56 6.76
N MET A 186 20.68 0.59 6.14
CA MET A 186 19.84 0.64 4.95
C MET A 186 20.56 -0.10 3.82
N HIS A 187 20.38 -1.42 3.74
CA HIS A 187 20.91 -2.20 2.63
C HIS A 187 19.94 -2.08 1.47
N GLY A 188 20.44 -1.48 0.39
CA GLY A 188 19.76 -1.43 -0.90
C GLY A 188 19.38 -2.84 -1.37
N ASN A 189 18.18 -2.95 -1.94
CA ASN A 189 17.62 -4.20 -2.45
C ASN A 189 18.51 -4.84 -3.53
N ASP A 190 19.32 -5.84 -3.15
CA ASP A 190 19.89 -6.81 -4.09
C ASP A 190 19.09 -8.14 -4.16
N VAL A 191 18.06 -8.30 -3.34
CA VAL A 191 17.26 -9.55 -3.24
C VAL A 191 16.42 -9.84 -4.50
N ARG A 192 16.24 -8.85 -5.40
CA ARG A 192 15.55 -9.08 -6.68
C ARG A 192 16.38 -9.90 -7.68
N ARG A 193 17.72 -9.90 -7.59
CA ARG A 193 18.57 -10.58 -8.59
C ARG A 193 18.70 -12.09 -8.36
N GLU A 194 18.52 -12.57 -7.13
CA GLU A 194 18.80 -13.97 -6.79
C GLU A 194 17.63 -14.91 -7.09
N ARG A 195 16.37 -14.45 -6.94
CA ARG A 195 15.20 -15.27 -7.28
C ARG A 195 14.92 -15.40 -8.78
N ASP A 196 15.38 -14.44 -9.58
CA ASP A 196 15.27 -14.54 -11.04
C ASP A 196 16.35 -15.46 -11.63
N ARG A 197 17.55 -15.50 -11.04
CA ARG A 197 18.62 -16.42 -11.46
C ARG A 197 18.31 -17.88 -11.14
N SER A 198 17.77 -18.16 -9.95
CA SER A 198 17.38 -19.52 -9.58
C SER A 198 16.21 -20.06 -10.41
N ARG A 199 15.43 -19.18 -11.06
CA ARG A 199 14.31 -19.58 -11.91
C ARG A 199 14.69 -19.71 -13.39
N THR A 200 15.79 -19.08 -13.81
CA THR A 200 16.36 -19.26 -15.16
C THR A 200 17.29 -20.47 -15.27
N GLU A 201 17.85 -20.97 -14.16
CA GLU A 201 18.77 -22.13 -14.19
C GLU A 201 18.07 -23.50 -14.05
N GLU A 202 16.80 -23.55 -13.62
CA GLU A 202 16.02 -24.81 -13.55
C GLU A 202 15.10 -25.05 -14.77
N GLY A 203 15.25 -24.25 -15.84
CA GLY A 203 14.34 -24.27 -17.01
C GLY A 203 15.00 -24.46 -18.38
N SER A 204 16.30 -24.73 -18.46
CA SER A 204 17.01 -24.94 -19.74
C SER A 204 17.46 -26.39 -19.94
N GLU A 205 16.50 -27.32 -19.98
CA GLU A 205 16.67 -28.53 -20.79
C GLU A 205 16.14 -28.21 -22.19
N THR A 206 17.07 -28.05 -23.11
CA THR A 206 16.83 -27.67 -24.51
C THR A 206 15.99 -28.72 -25.22
N ALA A 207 14.88 -28.28 -25.77
CA ALA A 207 14.13 -28.96 -26.81
C ALA A 207 14.97 -29.01 -28.11
N ASP A 208 15.96 -29.89 -28.17
CA ASP A 208 16.67 -30.22 -29.42
C ASP A 208 17.36 -31.61 -29.42
N GLU A 209 17.05 -32.49 -28.46
CA GLU A 209 17.57 -33.88 -28.43
C GLU A 209 16.48 -34.96 -28.50
N LYS A 210 15.22 -34.59 -28.73
CA LYS A 210 14.10 -35.55 -28.82
C LYS A 210 13.70 -35.99 -30.23
N GLU A 211 14.38 -35.52 -31.27
CA GLU A 211 14.06 -35.85 -32.68
C GLU A 211 15.06 -36.83 -33.34
N VAL A 212 15.81 -37.63 -32.58
CA VAL A 212 16.74 -38.63 -33.15
C VAL A 212 16.61 -40.03 -32.50
N ARG A 213 15.54 -40.34 -31.76
CA ARG A 213 15.38 -41.67 -31.12
C ARG A 213 14.03 -42.37 -31.29
N GLU A 214 13.20 -41.97 -32.26
CA GLU A 214 11.97 -42.72 -32.61
C GLU A 214 11.91 -43.16 -34.08
N VAL A 215 13.08 -43.35 -34.70
CA VAL A 215 13.23 -44.17 -35.92
C VAL A 215 14.31 -45.21 -35.67
N GLN A 216 14.04 -46.17 -34.79
CA GLN A 216 14.55 -47.55 -34.80
C GLN A 216 14.10 -48.29 -33.53
N ALA A 217 13.34 -49.38 -33.75
CA ALA A 217 12.77 -50.36 -32.81
C ALA A 217 11.36 -50.06 -32.28
#